data_AF-A0A0W0RFB6-F1
#
_entry.id   AF-A0A0W0RFB6-F1
#
_cell.length_a   1.000
_cell.length_b   1.000
_cell.length_c   1.000
_cell.angle_alpha   90.00
_cell.angle_beta   90.00
_cell.angle_gamma   90.00
#
_symmetry.space_group_name_H-M   'P 1'
#
loop_
_entity.id
_entity.type
_entity.pdbx_description
1 polymer ?
#
loop_
_entity_poly.entity_id
_entity_poly.type
_entity_poly.pdbx_seq_one_letter_code
_entity_poly.pdbx_strand_id
1 'polypeptide(L)'
;MFHVDNSGKGNCMYYAYGISLMYFLRMKNTSQLTEDIFNKLKLKENDKASLRTLLSKEADQAFTSHEIKTIIEPILGRATRDLAAEHTKDEFKTSPQDAPLFAASKYGLEYYFKLQFDTKYSELSELINHGFTHTDFTEAEIYRVSGIKTAMEEFAKARFLQVREDFSREWAIKEQQLKSKGKRPTESTLQSHKAHLLDNILRKETVAFFSVDDDKHLKQYKNHLQNESVWGTEETLFVLHRAIQGELMVRNKKGTIDTFYDNEIVLHLHRNGNSPYIQSGNPVMILNNEENRHWTSKIPNSVFSMQQSTKMIQTDYPAEIALFVKEGRQSGPKVAKALRHMYQKGLLEGNELYSPERCKEIAEHYLNYVKHNNRRFLITEVESFLEEMNEIIKKKAVNDIPVVVGSNPMLEVKETNSQLQMTTTDSPMEEVFSEVKLKDQEVTLNTPVAEGVTSFILQEYPIPNGDELTGKDKSFANKKQFTHPYRDEDVTMLYQTIYDWIDSLTDRSFRSLINSSLRKYESKIWGSLWGASRRAEVEDYLNGNCGSKALAMILINGEEESTFNECLFIKIVETIKKEINRYPVMLEEPKYQLIAQFNLEEHGAFYLSKMKSHKETISVSKRQLLDTSTLIC
;
A
#
# COMPACT_ATOMS: atom_id res chain seq x y z
N MET A 1 1.97 -7.64 22.53
CA MET A 1 1.34 -8.15 21.30
C MET A 1 0.95 -9.57 21.54
N PHE A 2 -0.28 -9.93 21.19
CA PHE A 2 -0.79 -11.29 21.31
C PHE A 2 -0.39 -12.08 20.07
N HIS A 3 0.13 -13.30 20.24
CA HIS A 3 0.58 -14.13 19.12
C HIS A 3 -0.43 -15.26 18.87
N VAL A 4 -0.77 -15.48 17.61
CA VAL A 4 -1.74 -16.51 17.20
C VAL A 4 -1.13 -17.35 16.08
N ASP A 5 -1.01 -18.63 16.37
CA ASP A 5 -0.51 -19.65 15.45
C ASP A 5 -1.66 -20.29 14.65
N ASN A 6 -1.34 -21.02 13.58
CA ASN A 6 -2.28 -21.69 12.68
C ASN A 6 -1.86 -23.13 12.36
N SER A 7 -2.72 -23.88 11.68
CA SER A 7 -2.48 -25.32 11.41
C SER A 7 -1.40 -25.66 10.37
N GLY A 8 -0.85 -24.68 9.64
CA GLY A 8 0.46 -24.80 8.98
C GLY A 8 0.61 -25.77 7.79
N LYS A 9 -0.45 -26.09 7.02
CA LYS A 9 -0.38 -27.10 5.92
C LYS A 9 -0.06 -26.52 4.54
N GLY A 10 0.95 -25.65 4.44
CA GLY A 10 1.29 -24.90 3.20
C GLY A 10 0.40 -23.68 2.94
N ASN A 11 -0.63 -23.47 3.76
CA ASN A 11 -1.53 -22.33 3.73
C ASN A 11 -1.23 -21.28 4.82
N CYS A 12 -0.11 -21.40 5.55
CA CYS A 12 0.15 -20.62 6.76
C CYS A 12 0.06 -19.09 6.54
N MET A 13 0.51 -18.58 5.39
CA MET A 13 0.39 -17.14 5.07
C MET A 13 -1.07 -16.70 5.02
N TYR A 14 -1.91 -17.43 4.30
CA TYR A 14 -3.34 -17.13 4.12
C TYR A 14 -4.12 -17.30 5.42
N TYR A 15 -3.79 -18.33 6.22
CA TYR A 15 -4.37 -18.51 7.55
C TYR A 15 -3.98 -17.38 8.50
N ALA A 16 -2.70 -17.02 8.55
CA ALA A 16 -2.23 -15.89 9.36
C ALA A 16 -2.88 -14.57 8.93
N TYR A 17 -3.06 -14.34 7.62
CA TYR A 17 -3.78 -13.19 7.10
C TYR A 17 -5.24 -13.19 7.55
N GLY A 18 -5.96 -14.31 7.36
CA GLY A 18 -7.36 -14.46 7.74
C GLY A 18 -7.59 -14.26 9.25
N ILE A 19 -6.70 -14.80 10.09
CA ILE A 19 -6.74 -14.60 11.55
C ILE A 19 -6.54 -13.12 11.90
N SER A 20 -5.48 -12.48 11.38
CA SER A 20 -5.22 -11.05 11.62
C SER A 20 -6.38 -10.17 11.14
N LEU A 21 -6.98 -10.50 10.00
CA LEU A 21 -8.13 -9.81 9.43
C LEU A 21 -9.37 -9.92 10.33
N MET A 22 -9.66 -11.10 10.88
CA MET A 22 -10.79 -11.29 11.80
C MET A 22 -10.65 -10.46 13.09
N TYR A 23 -9.44 -10.38 13.65
CA TYR A 23 -9.18 -9.50 14.79
C TYR A 23 -9.37 -8.02 14.44
N PHE A 24 -8.88 -7.59 13.28
CA PHE A 24 -9.06 -6.22 12.78
C PHE A 24 -10.55 -5.86 12.58
N LEU A 25 -11.30 -6.73 11.89
CA LEU A 25 -12.73 -6.52 11.62
C LEU A 25 -13.54 -6.43 12.91
N ARG A 26 -13.24 -7.30 13.89
CA ARG A 26 -13.91 -7.27 15.19
C ARG A 26 -13.62 -5.98 15.96
N MET A 27 -12.38 -5.49 15.95
CA MET A 27 -12.03 -4.22 16.57
C MET A 27 -12.75 -3.03 15.91
N LYS A 28 -12.84 -3.01 14.57
CA LYS A 28 -13.52 -1.94 13.84
C LYS A 28 -15.03 -1.95 14.02
N ASN A 29 -15.62 -3.13 14.27
CA ASN A 29 -17.05 -3.33 14.54
C ASN A 29 -17.98 -2.55 13.61
N THR A 30 -17.66 -2.53 12.31
CA THR A 30 -18.43 -1.80 11.30
C THR A 30 -18.98 -2.81 10.30
N SER A 31 -20.31 -2.89 10.21
CA SER A 31 -20.99 -3.85 9.31
C SER A 31 -20.64 -3.59 7.84
N GLN A 32 -20.59 -2.31 7.42
CA GLN A 32 -20.25 -1.92 6.05
C GLN A 32 -18.86 -2.41 5.63
N LEU A 33 -17.82 -2.07 6.41
CA LEU A 33 -16.45 -2.52 6.18
C LEU A 33 -16.35 -4.06 6.10
N THR A 34 -17.05 -4.75 7.00
CA THR A 34 -17.07 -6.20 7.06
C THR A 34 -17.68 -6.79 5.79
N GLU A 35 -18.83 -6.27 5.35
CA GLU A 35 -19.47 -6.73 4.12
C GLU A 35 -18.63 -6.44 2.88
N ASP A 36 -18.03 -5.26 2.78
CA ASP A 36 -17.20 -4.89 1.64
C ASP A 36 -16.01 -5.86 1.48
N ILE A 37 -15.36 -6.21 2.60
CA ILE A 37 -14.28 -7.19 2.61
C ILE A 37 -14.78 -8.61 2.29
N PHE A 38 -15.92 -9.03 2.86
CA PHE A 38 -16.51 -10.34 2.56
C PHE A 38 -16.96 -10.47 1.09
N ASN A 39 -17.41 -9.36 0.48
CA ASN A 39 -17.77 -9.30 -0.94
C ASN A 39 -16.54 -9.40 -1.84
N LYS A 40 -15.44 -8.71 -1.51
CA LYS A 40 -14.15 -8.84 -2.22
C LYS A 40 -13.63 -10.29 -2.18
N LEU A 41 -13.77 -10.93 -1.03
CA LEU A 41 -13.44 -12.34 -0.83
C LEU A 41 -14.43 -13.33 -1.48
N LYS A 42 -15.53 -12.84 -2.08
CA LYS A 42 -16.58 -13.64 -2.72
C LYS A 42 -17.14 -14.74 -1.81
N LEU A 43 -17.29 -14.44 -0.51
CA LEU A 43 -17.80 -15.40 0.48
C LEU A 43 -19.28 -15.69 0.26
N LYS A 44 -19.68 -16.95 0.46
CA LYS A 44 -21.10 -17.36 0.45
C LYS A 44 -21.79 -16.88 1.73
N GLU A 45 -23.10 -16.70 1.69
CA GLU A 45 -23.84 -16.14 2.83
C GLU A 45 -23.73 -16.99 4.11
N ASN A 46 -23.68 -18.33 3.99
CA ASN A 46 -23.47 -19.22 5.14
C ASN A 46 -22.09 -19.02 5.78
N ASP A 47 -21.06 -18.79 4.97
CA ASP A 47 -19.70 -18.54 5.44
C ASP A 47 -19.63 -17.16 6.11
N LYS A 48 -20.25 -16.15 5.50
CA LYS A 48 -20.40 -14.82 6.09
C LYS A 48 -21.10 -14.89 7.45
N ALA A 49 -22.22 -15.60 7.55
CA ALA A 49 -22.97 -15.76 8.79
C ALA A 49 -22.11 -16.41 9.90
N SER A 50 -21.34 -17.43 9.55
CA SER A 50 -20.41 -18.10 10.48
C SER A 50 -19.32 -17.14 10.99
N LEU A 51 -18.73 -16.35 10.09
CA LEU A 51 -17.72 -15.36 10.47
C LEU A 51 -18.33 -14.19 11.27
N ARG A 52 -19.52 -13.68 10.91
CA ARG A 52 -20.23 -12.64 11.67
C ARG A 52 -20.54 -13.10 13.10
N THR A 53 -20.89 -14.37 13.28
CA THR A 53 -21.08 -14.95 14.62
C THR A 53 -19.79 -14.85 15.44
N LEU A 54 -18.63 -15.15 14.85
CA LEU A 54 -17.34 -14.94 15.53
C LEU A 54 -17.04 -13.46 15.79
N LEU A 55 -17.36 -12.56 14.86
CA LEU A 55 -17.17 -11.12 15.04
C LEU A 55 -18.05 -10.55 16.18
N SER A 56 -19.18 -11.18 16.50
CA SER A 56 -20.05 -10.78 17.62
C SER A 56 -19.52 -11.18 19.01
N LYS A 57 -18.45 -11.98 19.07
CA LYS A 57 -17.83 -12.39 20.33
C LYS A 57 -17.23 -11.18 21.06
N GLU A 58 -17.28 -11.21 22.38
CA GLU A 58 -16.71 -10.17 23.24
C GLU A 58 -15.28 -9.78 22.82
N ALA A 59 -15.03 -8.46 22.77
CA ALA A 59 -13.80 -7.92 22.19
C ALA A 59 -12.53 -8.31 22.97
N ASP A 60 -12.65 -8.59 24.26
CA ASP A 60 -11.58 -9.02 25.16
C ASP A 60 -11.31 -10.55 25.14
N GLN A 61 -12.19 -11.32 24.50
CA GLN A 61 -12.02 -12.77 24.35
C GLN A 61 -11.27 -13.11 23.08
N ALA A 62 -10.23 -13.94 23.19
CA ALA A 62 -9.52 -14.44 22.02
C ALA A 62 -10.38 -15.44 21.21
N PHE A 63 -10.12 -15.53 19.91
CA PHE A 63 -10.58 -16.68 19.14
C PHE A 63 -9.83 -17.92 19.64
N THR A 64 -10.59 -18.98 19.91
CA THR A 64 -10.07 -20.25 20.36
C THR A 64 -9.42 -21.00 19.20
N SER A 65 -8.51 -21.92 19.51
CA SER A 65 -7.90 -22.77 18.47
C SER A 65 -8.94 -23.58 17.69
N HIS A 66 -10.07 -23.94 18.31
CA HIS A 66 -11.16 -24.63 17.63
C HIS A 66 -11.82 -23.72 16.59
N GLU A 67 -12.27 -22.53 16.97
CA GLU A 67 -12.88 -21.54 16.06
C GLU A 67 -11.94 -21.18 14.90
N ILE A 68 -10.65 -21.02 15.19
CA ILE A 68 -9.64 -20.76 14.16
C ILE A 68 -9.59 -21.92 13.16
N LYS A 69 -9.43 -23.16 13.64
CA LYS A 69 -9.24 -24.35 12.78
C LYS A 69 -10.50 -24.80 12.03
N THR A 70 -11.69 -24.59 12.60
CA THR A 70 -12.94 -25.11 12.03
C THR A 70 -13.74 -24.07 11.26
N ILE A 71 -13.48 -22.77 11.47
CA ILE A 71 -14.24 -21.69 10.83
C ILE A 71 -13.31 -20.74 10.07
N ILE A 72 -12.34 -20.12 10.75
CA ILE A 72 -11.52 -19.05 10.14
C ILE A 72 -10.62 -19.62 9.03
N GLU A 73 -9.83 -20.65 9.32
CA GLU A 73 -8.88 -21.24 8.37
C GLU A 73 -9.58 -21.83 7.13
N PRO A 74 -10.64 -22.66 7.25
CA PRO A 74 -11.27 -23.26 6.07
C PRO A 74 -11.97 -22.24 5.17
N ILE A 75 -12.57 -21.18 5.74
CA ILE A 75 -13.27 -20.15 4.97
C ILE A 75 -12.27 -19.14 4.40
N LEU A 76 -11.54 -18.44 5.28
CA LEU A 76 -10.70 -17.32 4.86
C LEU A 76 -9.39 -17.78 4.22
N GLY A 77 -8.85 -18.94 4.59
CA GLY A 77 -7.64 -19.45 3.96
C GLY A 77 -7.83 -19.70 2.46
N ARG A 78 -8.94 -20.33 2.07
CA ARG A 78 -9.28 -20.54 0.65
C ARG A 78 -9.61 -19.22 -0.04
N ALA A 79 -10.49 -18.42 0.55
CA ALA A 79 -10.97 -17.18 -0.08
C ALA A 79 -9.84 -16.17 -0.31
N THR A 80 -8.93 -16.00 0.66
CA THR A 80 -7.78 -15.10 0.51
C THR A 80 -6.76 -15.64 -0.49
N ARG A 81 -6.54 -16.96 -0.57
CA ARG A 81 -5.70 -17.57 -1.60
C ARG A 81 -6.24 -17.33 -3.01
N ASP A 82 -7.54 -17.57 -3.20
CA ASP A 82 -8.19 -17.37 -4.49
C ASP A 82 -8.16 -15.88 -4.89
N LEU A 83 -8.45 -14.97 -3.96
CA LEU A 83 -8.38 -13.52 -4.21
C LEU A 83 -6.97 -13.08 -4.59
N ALA A 84 -5.94 -13.51 -3.87
CA ALA A 84 -4.56 -13.12 -4.15
C ALA A 84 -4.10 -13.56 -5.55
N ALA A 85 -4.45 -14.79 -5.93
CA ALA A 85 -4.08 -15.33 -7.23
C ALA A 85 -4.84 -14.64 -8.38
N GLU A 86 -6.16 -14.46 -8.27
CA GLU A 86 -6.93 -13.72 -9.27
C GLU A 86 -6.44 -12.27 -9.39
N HIS A 87 -6.19 -11.59 -8.27
CA HIS A 87 -5.72 -10.22 -8.30
C HIS A 87 -4.31 -10.08 -8.87
N THR A 88 -3.44 -11.09 -8.69
CA THR A 88 -2.12 -11.11 -9.36
C THR A 88 -2.27 -11.10 -10.88
N LYS A 89 -3.23 -11.88 -11.41
CA LYS A 89 -3.56 -11.86 -12.84
C LYS A 89 -4.14 -10.52 -13.25
N ASP A 90 -5.08 -9.97 -12.47
CA ASP A 90 -5.74 -8.71 -12.79
C ASP A 90 -4.73 -7.55 -12.82
N GLU A 91 -3.87 -7.41 -11.81
CA GLU A 91 -2.79 -6.41 -11.77
C GLU A 91 -1.90 -6.51 -13.01
N PHE A 92 -1.48 -7.74 -13.36
CA PHE A 92 -0.66 -7.95 -14.56
C PHE A 92 -1.39 -7.57 -15.84
N LYS A 93 -2.69 -7.84 -15.98
CA LYS A 93 -3.47 -7.46 -17.18
C LYS A 93 -3.71 -5.95 -17.25
N THR A 94 -3.86 -5.28 -16.10
CA THR A 94 -4.12 -3.83 -16.04
C THR A 94 -2.85 -3.01 -16.29
N SER A 95 -1.75 -3.34 -15.61
CA SER A 95 -0.46 -2.68 -15.81
C SER A 95 0.69 -3.68 -15.65
N PRO A 96 1.04 -4.43 -16.72
CA PRO A 96 2.04 -5.49 -16.62
C PRO A 96 3.36 -5.01 -16.03
N GLN A 97 3.85 -3.84 -16.43
CA GLN A 97 5.18 -3.36 -16.04
C GLN A 97 5.28 -2.95 -14.57
N ASP A 98 4.14 -2.63 -13.93
CA ASP A 98 4.08 -2.29 -12.52
C ASP A 98 3.88 -3.55 -11.64
N ALA A 99 3.58 -4.69 -12.25
CA ALA A 99 3.33 -5.94 -11.54
C ALA A 99 4.66 -6.63 -11.13
N PRO A 100 4.75 -7.16 -9.89
CA PRO A 100 5.92 -7.93 -9.43
C PRO A 100 6.31 -9.08 -10.37
N LEU A 101 5.30 -9.78 -10.92
CA LEU A 101 5.49 -10.87 -11.87
C LEU A 101 6.30 -10.45 -13.10
N PHE A 102 6.09 -9.24 -13.62
CA PHE A 102 6.81 -8.75 -14.80
C PHE A 102 8.28 -8.58 -14.52
N ALA A 103 8.62 -7.87 -13.45
CA ALA A 103 10.00 -7.50 -13.18
C ALA A 103 10.84 -8.73 -12.78
N ALA A 104 10.27 -9.70 -12.04
CA ALA A 104 10.90 -11.00 -11.85
C ALA A 104 11.10 -11.74 -13.19
N SER A 105 10.04 -11.89 -13.98
CA SER A 105 10.08 -12.67 -15.23
C SER A 105 11.01 -12.06 -16.29
N LYS A 106 11.07 -10.73 -16.38
CA LYS A 106 11.96 -9.98 -17.27
C LYS A 106 13.41 -10.38 -17.02
N TYR A 107 13.84 -10.43 -15.76
CA TYR A 107 15.20 -10.83 -15.39
C TYR A 107 15.56 -12.24 -15.91
N GLY A 108 14.61 -13.17 -15.89
CA GLY A 108 14.80 -14.51 -16.46
C GLY A 108 14.81 -14.52 -17.98
N LEU A 109 13.86 -13.82 -18.61
CA LEU A 109 13.76 -13.75 -20.07
C LEU A 109 14.98 -13.05 -20.70
N GLU A 110 15.46 -11.96 -20.10
CA GLU A 110 16.70 -11.29 -20.52
C GLU A 110 17.88 -12.26 -20.53
N TYR A 111 18.02 -13.08 -19.49
CA TYR A 111 19.05 -14.10 -19.45
C TYR A 111 18.88 -15.15 -20.57
N TYR A 112 17.66 -15.66 -20.80
CA TYR A 112 17.46 -16.64 -21.87
C TYR A 112 17.68 -16.03 -23.27
N PHE A 113 17.28 -14.78 -23.51
CA PHE A 113 17.60 -14.07 -24.75
C PHE A 113 19.11 -13.86 -24.90
N LYS A 114 19.83 -13.51 -23.83
CA LYS A 114 21.29 -13.41 -23.82
C LYS A 114 21.93 -14.71 -24.30
N LEU A 115 21.51 -15.86 -23.77
CA LEU A 115 22.03 -17.17 -24.20
C LEU A 115 21.81 -17.43 -25.70
N GLN A 116 20.67 -17.01 -26.25
CA GLN A 116 20.43 -17.14 -27.70
C GLN A 116 21.33 -16.20 -28.52
N PHE A 117 21.54 -14.96 -28.06
CA PHE A 117 22.39 -14.00 -28.75
C PHE A 117 23.86 -14.38 -28.72
N ASP A 118 24.36 -14.98 -27.63
CA ASP A 118 25.79 -15.26 -27.44
C ASP A 118 26.41 -16.10 -28.58
N THR A 119 25.60 -16.95 -29.22
CA THR A 119 26.06 -17.84 -30.30
C THR A 119 26.36 -17.13 -31.62
N LYS A 120 25.67 -16.04 -31.95
CA LYS A 120 25.70 -15.41 -33.29
C LYS A 120 25.66 -13.88 -33.29
N TYR A 121 25.30 -13.26 -32.17
CA TYR A 121 25.03 -11.84 -32.01
C TYR A 121 25.62 -11.34 -30.68
N SER A 122 26.92 -11.59 -30.47
CA SER A 122 27.62 -11.28 -29.22
C SER A 122 27.46 -9.81 -28.80
N GLU A 123 27.37 -8.90 -29.76
CA GLU A 123 27.12 -7.47 -29.52
C GLU A 123 25.80 -7.19 -28.78
N LEU A 124 24.76 -8.02 -28.97
CA LEU A 124 23.50 -7.91 -28.22
C LEU A 124 23.57 -8.63 -26.88
N SER A 125 24.30 -9.75 -26.81
CA SER A 125 24.58 -10.49 -25.57
C SER A 125 25.29 -9.60 -24.54
N GLU A 126 26.26 -8.80 -24.99
CA GLU A 126 27.04 -7.88 -24.16
C GLU A 126 26.22 -6.73 -23.56
N LEU A 127 25.08 -6.36 -24.17
CA LEU A 127 24.17 -5.33 -23.65
C LEU A 127 23.38 -5.80 -22.42
N ILE A 128 23.32 -7.11 -22.17
CA ILE A 128 22.65 -7.72 -21.01
C ILE A 128 23.73 -8.13 -20.02
N ASN A 129 23.87 -7.41 -18.91
CA ASN A 129 25.05 -7.47 -18.04
C ASN A 129 24.92 -8.37 -16.80
N HIS A 130 23.88 -9.20 -16.70
CA HIS A 130 23.71 -10.15 -15.59
C HIS A 130 23.76 -11.61 -16.05
N GLY A 131 24.10 -12.50 -15.10
CA GLY A 131 24.21 -13.96 -15.31
C GLY A 131 23.09 -14.77 -14.68
N PHE A 132 21.97 -14.14 -14.33
CA PHE A 132 20.84 -14.77 -13.63
C PHE A 132 21.23 -15.37 -12.26
N THR A 133 21.98 -14.61 -11.48
CA THR A 133 22.52 -15.02 -10.17
C THR A 133 21.99 -14.19 -9.00
N HIS A 134 21.23 -13.13 -9.27
CA HIS A 134 20.74 -12.23 -8.21
C HIS A 134 19.57 -12.87 -7.48
N THR A 135 19.72 -13.12 -6.18
CA THR A 135 18.75 -13.85 -5.35
C THR A 135 17.39 -13.16 -5.30
N ASP A 136 17.37 -11.82 -5.23
CA ASP A 136 16.13 -11.04 -5.17
C ASP A 136 15.18 -11.30 -6.35
N PHE A 137 15.71 -11.73 -7.50
CA PHE A 137 14.92 -12.14 -8.66
C PHE A 137 14.79 -13.65 -8.76
N THR A 138 15.89 -14.38 -8.63
CA THR A 138 15.93 -15.83 -8.89
C THR A 138 15.14 -16.67 -7.88
N GLU A 139 14.86 -16.11 -6.69
CA GLU A 139 14.01 -16.74 -5.67
C GLU A 139 12.52 -16.38 -5.81
N ALA A 140 12.14 -15.55 -6.79
CA ALA A 140 10.75 -15.17 -7.04
C ALA A 140 9.86 -16.39 -7.35
N GLU A 141 8.58 -16.29 -6.97
CA GLU A 141 7.66 -17.44 -7.00
C GLU A 141 7.42 -17.98 -8.41
N ILE A 142 7.50 -17.11 -9.43
CA ILE A 142 7.38 -17.52 -10.84
C ILE A 142 8.34 -18.67 -11.17
N TYR A 143 9.58 -18.66 -10.65
CA TYR A 143 10.58 -19.69 -10.96
C TYR A 143 10.35 -21.03 -10.28
N ARG A 144 9.36 -21.11 -9.37
CA ARG A 144 8.89 -22.35 -8.75
C ARG A 144 7.72 -22.99 -9.50
N VAL A 145 7.14 -22.28 -10.47
CA VAL A 145 6.11 -22.84 -11.35
C VAL A 145 6.73 -23.95 -12.21
N SER A 146 6.15 -25.14 -12.14
CA SER A 146 6.63 -26.29 -12.90
C SER A 146 6.69 -25.98 -14.40
N GLY A 147 7.86 -26.20 -15.02
CA GLY A 147 8.09 -26.01 -16.44
C GLY A 147 8.25 -24.57 -16.93
N ILE A 148 8.14 -23.54 -16.07
CA ILE A 148 8.18 -22.15 -16.55
C ILE A 148 9.54 -21.76 -17.13
N LYS A 149 10.63 -22.29 -16.56
CA LYS A 149 12.00 -21.98 -16.98
C LYS A 149 12.24 -22.49 -18.40
N THR A 150 11.83 -23.73 -18.65
CA THR A 150 11.85 -24.34 -19.99
C THR A 150 10.99 -23.55 -20.97
N ALA A 151 9.79 -23.14 -20.56
CA ALA A 151 8.93 -22.32 -21.42
C ALA A 151 9.55 -20.96 -21.77
N MET A 152 10.20 -20.28 -20.82
CA MET A 152 10.93 -19.03 -21.07
C MET A 152 12.10 -19.23 -22.03
N GLU A 153 12.86 -20.32 -21.88
CA GLU A 153 13.96 -20.67 -22.78
C GLU A 153 13.48 -20.96 -24.20
N GLU A 154 12.44 -21.78 -24.35
CA GLU A 154 11.82 -22.11 -25.63
C GLU A 154 11.24 -20.87 -26.31
N PHE A 155 10.60 -19.99 -25.54
CA PHE A 155 10.09 -18.72 -26.03
C PHE A 155 11.21 -17.82 -26.55
N ALA A 156 12.28 -17.63 -25.76
CA ALA A 156 13.43 -16.84 -26.18
C ALA A 156 14.08 -17.41 -27.46
N LYS A 157 14.24 -18.74 -27.52
CA LYS A 157 14.77 -19.46 -28.69
C LYS A 157 13.89 -19.29 -29.93
N ALA A 158 12.57 -19.22 -29.78
CA ALA A 158 11.65 -18.98 -30.90
C ALA A 158 11.66 -17.52 -31.36
N ARG A 159 11.94 -16.56 -30.46
CA ARG A 159 11.73 -15.12 -30.69
C ARG A 159 13.01 -14.33 -30.98
N PHE A 160 14.20 -14.82 -30.63
CA PHE A 160 15.43 -14.00 -30.66
C PHE A 160 15.77 -13.41 -32.04
N LEU A 161 15.45 -14.10 -33.14
CA LEU A 161 15.68 -13.55 -34.49
C LEU A 161 14.79 -12.34 -34.77
N GLN A 162 13.52 -12.39 -34.35
CA GLN A 162 12.60 -11.26 -34.46
C GLN A 162 13.06 -10.08 -33.60
N VAL A 163 13.46 -10.34 -32.35
CA VAL A 163 14.01 -9.31 -31.45
C VAL A 163 15.23 -8.62 -32.05
N ARG A 164 16.14 -9.38 -32.67
CA ARG A 164 17.31 -8.84 -33.37
C ARG A 164 16.90 -7.95 -34.56
N GLU A 165 15.92 -8.36 -35.34
CA GLU A 165 15.42 -7.57 -36.47
C GLU A 165 14.75 -6.27 -36.01
N ASP A 166 13.95 -6.35 -34.95
CA ASP A 166 13.32 -5.18 -34.34
C ASP A 166 14.37 -4.21 -33.78
N PHE A 167 15.38 -4.73 -33.09
CA PHE A 167 16.52 -3.95 -32.62
C PHE A 167 17.25 -3.26 -33.77
N SER A 168 17.60 -4.01 -34.82
CA SER A 168 18.35 -3.48 -35.96
C SER A 168 17.59 -2.36 -36.67
N ARG A 169 16.27 -2.55 -36.84
CA ARG A 169 15.38 -1.56 -37.45
C ARG A 169 15.27 -0.30 -36.59
N GLU A 170 14.98 -0.45 -35.30
CA GLU A 170 14.84 0.71 -34.40
C GLU A 170 16.18 1.43 -34.16
N TRP A 171 17.29 0.69 -34.13
CA TRP A 171 18.63 1.25 -34.00
C TRP A 171 19.01 2.07 -35.24
N ALA A 172 18.73 1.60 -36.46
CA ALA A 172 19.00 2.34 -37.68
C ALA A 172 18.29 3.72 -37.67
N ILE A 173 17.04 3.77 -37.20
CA ILE A 173 16.27 5.01 -37.05
C ILE A 173 16.94 5.91 -36.00
N LYS A 174 17.28 5.38 -34.82
CA LYS A 174 17.92 6.14 -33.73
C LYS A 174 19.29 6.68 -34.15
N GLU A 175 20.07 5.89 -34.87
CA GLU A 175 21.40 6.27 -35.35
C GLU A 175 21.31 7.44 -36.33
N GLN A 176 20.34 7.44 -37.25
CA GLN A 176 20.09 8.56 -38.16
C GLN A 176 19.71 9.85 -37.40
N GLN A 177 18.90 9.73 -36.35
CA GLN A 177 18.53 10.87 -35.48
C GLN A 177 19.72 11.41 -34.68
N LEU A 178 20.68 10.56 -34.30
CA LEU A 178 21.89 11.01 -33.63
C LEU A 178 22.85 11.70 -34.60
N LYS A 179 22.98 11.18 -35.83
CA LYS A 179 23.79 11.79 -36.90
C LYS A 179 23.29 13.20 -37.28
N SER A 180 21.97 13.43 -37.29
CA SER A 180 21.40 14.75 -37.63
C SER A 180 21.61 15.84 -36.57
N LYS A 181 21.98 15.48 -35.33
CA LYS A 181 22.22 16.43 -34.22
C LYS A 181 23.62 17.06 -34.21
N GLY A 182 24.45 16.82 -35.22
CA GLY A 182 25.72 17.53 -35.47
C GLY A 182 26.89 17.25 -34.49
N LYS A 183 26.63 16.65 -33.32
CA LYS A 183 27.68 16.14 -32.41
C LYS A 183 27.81 14.62 -32.57
N ARG A 184 29.03 14.15 -32.84
CA ARG A 184 29.36 12.72 -32.87
C ARG A 184 29.20 12.14 -31.44
N PRO A 185 28.29 11.17 -31.22
CA PRO A 185 28.14 10.55 -29.91
C PRO A 185 29.42 9.79 -29.51
N THR A 186 29.69 9.72 -28.21
CA THR A 186 30.79 8.87 -27.70
C THR A 186 30.37 7.40 -27.72
N GLU A 187 31.33 6.48 -27.68
CA GLU A 187 31.03 5.03 -27.64
C GLU A 187 30.16 4.66 -26.44
N SER A 188 30.42 5.21 -25.25
CA SER A 188 29.60 4.94 -24.06
C SER A 188 28.16 5.44 -24.22
N THR A 189 27.97 6.59 -24.89
CA THR A 189 26.63 7.10 -25.23
C THR A 189 25.90 6.18 -26.22
N LEU A 190 26.61 5.65 -27.22
CA LEU A 190 26.03 4.70 -28.18
C LEU A 190 25.63 3.40 -27.49
N GLN A 191 26.50 2.86 -26.64
CA GLN A 191 26.22 1.65 -25.86
C GLN A 191 25.02 1.83 -24.94
N SER A 192 24.93 2.95 -24.23
CA SER A 192 23.76 3.27 -23.39
C SER A 192 22.46 3.34 -24.19
N HIS A 193 22.46 3.99 -25.37
CA HIS A 193 21.28 4.01 -26.24
C HIS A 193 20.90 2.64 -26.78
N LYS A 194 21.88 1.80 -27.15
CA LYS A 194 21.64 0.42 -27.58
C LYS A 194 21.06 -0.42 -26.45
N ALA A 195 21.63 -0.35 -25.24
CA ALA A 195 21.14 -1.08 -24.08
C ALA A 195 19.69 -0.71 -23.75
N HIS A 196 19.38 0.59 -23.70
CA HIS A 196 18.02 1.08 -23.47
C HIS A 196 17.04 0.65 -24.57
N LEU A 197 17.49 0.62 -25.83
CA LEU A 197 16.66 0.16 -26.93
C LEU A 197 16.32 -1.33 -26.80
N LEU A 198 17.33 -2.16 -26.53
CA LEU A 198 17.15 -3.60 -26.31
C LEU A 198 16.25 -3.85 -25.10
N ASP A 199 16.46 -3.15 -23.98
CA ASP A 199 15.62 -3.23 -22.79
C ASP A 199 14.14 -3.01 -23.13
N ASN A 200 13.81 -1.95 -23.87
CA ASN A 200 12.43 -1.67 -24.30
C ASN A 200 11.80 -2.78 -25.14
N ILE A 201 12.58 -3.42 -26.01
CA ILE A 201 12.09 -4.55 -26.81
C ILE A 201 11.85 -5.76 -25.90
N LEU A 202 12.78 -6.07 -25.01
CA LEU A 202 12.67 -7.21 -24.09
C LEU A 202 11.55 -7.03 -23.05
N ARG A 203 11.23 -5.79 -22.66
CA ARG A 203 10.02 -5.47 -21.89
C ARG A 203 8.75 -5.89 -22.63
N LYS A 204 8.64 -5.60 -23.93
CA LYS A 204 7.49 -6.02 -24.75
C LYS A 204 7.42 -7.54 -24.88
N GLU A 205 8.56 -8.20 -25.09
CA GLU A 205 8.63 -9.66 -25.17
C GLU A 205 8.25 -10.34 -23.84
N THR A 206 8.54 -9.70 -22.70
CA THR A 206 8.10 -10.19 -21.39
C THR A 206 6.57 -10.19 -21.27
N VAL A 207 5.91 -9.12 -21.71
CA VAL A 207 4.44 -9.09 -21.77
C VAL A 207 3.90 -10.11 -22.77
N ALA A 208 4.56 -10.24 -23.93
CA ALA A 208 4.17 -11.19 -24.97
C ALA A 208 4.21 -12.63 -24.47
N PHE A 209 5.25 -13.02 -23.71
CA PHE A 209 5.36 -14.35 -23.09
C PHE A 209 4.12 -14.69 -22.25
N PHE A 210 3.59 -13.75 -21.47
CA PHE A 210 2.39 -13.99 -20.68
C PHE A 210 1.07 -13.90 -21.47
N SER A 211 1.10 -13.34 -22.68
CA SER A 211 -0.08 -13.15 -23.52
C SER A 211 -0.24 -14.23 -24.59
N VAL A 212 0.72 -15.14 -24.75
CA VAL A 212 0.64 -16.24 -25.73
C VAL A 212 -0.50 -17.20 -25.41
N ASP A 213 -1.05 -17.82 -26.45
CA ASP A 213 -2.04 -18.90 -26.38
C ASP A 213 -3.17 -18.61 -25.38
N ASP A 214 -3.79 -17.43 -25.49
CA ASP A 214 -4.84 -16.96 -24.57
C ASP A 214 -4.37 -16.96 -23.10
N ASP A 215 -3.33 -16.18 -22.82
CA ASP A 215 -2.75 -16.00 -21.48
C ASP A 215 -2.25 -17.30 -20.81
N LYS A 216 -1.79 -18.30 -21.58
CA LYS A 216 -1.44 -19.64 -21.07
C LYS A 216 -0.51 -19.59 -19.85
N HIS A 217 0.59 -18.85 -19.95
CA HIS A 217 1.59 -18.80 -18.87
C HIS A 217 1.13 -17.96 -17.68
N LEU A 218 0.30 -16.94 -17.91
CA LEU A 218 -0.29 -16.16 -16.82
C LEU A 218 -1.32 -16.98 -16.05
N LYS A 219 -2.17 -17.75 -16.76
CA LYS A 219 -3.10 -18.71 -16.17
C LYS A 219 -2.35 -19.81 -15.40
N GLN A 220 -1.22 -20.29 -15.93
CA GLN A 220 -0.37 -21.26 -15.25
C GLN A 220 0.17 -20.72 -13.91
N TYR A 221 0.67 -19.47 -13.89
CA TYR A 221 1.11 -18.83 -12.64
C TYR A 221 -0.04 -18.65 -11.65
N LYS A 222 -1.19 -18.14 -12.12
CA LYS A 222 -2.40 -18.00 -11.31
C LYS A 222 -2.82 -19.32 -10.66
N ASN A 223 -2.89 -20.39 -11.45
CA ASN A 223 -3.29 -21.73 -10.99
C ASN A 223 -2.28 -22.30 -9.99
N HIS A 224 -0.99 -22.02 -10.17
CA HIS A 224 0.06 -22.37 -9.21
C HIS A 224 -0.18 -21.69 -7.86
N LEU A 225 -0.43 -20.38 -7.83
CA LEU A 225 -0.75 -19.64 -6.60
C LEU A 225 -2.04 -20.13 -5.92
N GLN A 226 -3.03 -20.59 -6.70
CA GLN A 226 -4.29 -21.17 -6.21
C GLN A 226 -4.16 -22.57 -5.57
N ASN A 227 -3.03 -23.25 -5.76
CA ASN A 227 -2.84 -24.60 -5.25
C ASN A 227 -2.55 -24.60 -3.74
N GLU A 228 -3.34 -25.34 -2.96
CA GLU A 228 -3.23 -25.40 -1.49
C GLU A 228 -1.89 -25.90 -0.98
N SER A 229 -1.12 -26.62 -1.80
CA SER A 229 0.23 -27.10 -1.46
C SER A 229 1.33 -26.05 -1.65
N VAL A 230 1.05 -24.94 -2.34
CA VAL A 230 2.03 -23.89 -2.64
C VAL A 230 2.09 -22.89 -1.50
N TRP A 231 3.28 -22.63 -0.99
CA TRP A 231 3.48 -21.70 0.12
C TRP A 231 3.29 -20.26 -0.35
N GLY A 232 2.55 -19.47 0.43
CA GLY A 232 2.41 -18.04 0.17
C GLY A 232 3.72 -17.28 0.41
N THR A 233 4.07 -16.41 -0.53
CA THR A 233 5.24 -15.52 -0.44
C THR A 233 4.86 -14.11 -0.02
N GLU A 234 5.86 -13.29 0.32
CA GLU A 234 5.68 -11.85 0.58
C GLU A 234 5.10 -11.12 -0.63
N GLU A 235 5.50 -11.50 -1.85
CA GLU A 235 4.94 -10.97 -3.10
C GLU A 235 3.41 -11.14 -3.13
N THR A 236 2.93 -12.36 -2.92
CA THR A 236 1.49 -12.67 -2.94
C THR A 236 0.75 -12.06 -1.76
N LEU A 237 1.39 -11.91 -0.60
CA LEU A 237 0.82 -11.23 0.56
C LEU A 237 0.48 -9.76 0.25
N PHE A 238 1.38 -9.02 -0.41
CA PHE A 238 1.12 -7.63 -0.73
C PHE A 238 0.08 -7.45 -1.83
N VAL A 239 0.03 -8.34 -2.82
CA VAL A 239 -1.07 -8.38 -3.80
C VAL A 239 -2.41 -8.62 -3.11
N LEU A 240 -2.48 -9.61 -2.21
CA LEU A 240 -3.68 -9.87 -1.41
C LEU A 240 -4.10 -8.64 -0.60
N HIS A 241 -3.14 -7.96 0.02
CA HIS A 241 -3.44 -6.81 0.87
C HIS A 241 -4.03 -5.65 0.07
N ARG A 242 -3.45 -5.32 -1.10
CA ARG A 242 -4.00 -4.34 -2.04
C ARG A 242 -5.42 -4.69 -2.47
N ALA A 243 -5.65 -5.98 -2.81
CA ALA A 243 -6.98 -6.47 -3.19
C ALA A 243 -8.03 -6.24 -2.08
N ILE A 244 -7.66 -6.53 -0.82
CA ILE A 244 -8.54 -6.36 0.34
C ILE A 244 -8.85 -4.89 0.60
N GLN A 245 -7.83 -4.03 0.54
CA GLN A 245 -8.02 -2.59 0.72
C GLN A 245 -8.81 -1.95 -0.43
N GLY A 246 -8.86 -2.60 -1.60
CA GLY A 246 -9.36 -1.99 -2.83
C GLY A 246 -8.44 -0.86 -3.28
N GLU A 247 -7.13 -1.11 -3.30
CA GLU A 247 -6.15 -0.13 -3.77
C GLU A 247 -6.39 0.16 -5.26
N LEU A 248 -6.45 1.45 -5.61
CA LEU A 248 -6.63 1.93 -6.97
C LEU A 248 -5.62 3.03 -7.26
N MET A 249 -4.80 2.81 -8.28
CA MET A 249 -3.88 3.81 -8.80
C MET A 249 -4.54 4.55 -9.96
N VAL A 250 -4.84 5.83 -9.77
CA VAL A 250 -5.56 6.64 -10.77
C VAL A 250 -4.68 7.81 -11.21
N ARG A 251 -4.50 7.95 -12.53
CA ARG A 251 -3.84 9.13 -13.09
C ARG A 251 -4.77 10.33 -12.97
N ASN A 252 -4.34 11.35 -12.24
CA ASN A 252 -5.12 12.56 -12.04
C ASN A 252 -4.99 13.54 -13.22
N LYS A 253 -5.72 14.66 -13.17
CA LYS A 253 -5.71 15.71 -14.22
C LYS A 253 -4.33 16.36 -14.42
N LYS A 254 -3.41 16.22 -13.45
CA LYS A 254 -2.03 16.71 -13.53
C LYS A 254 -1.08 15.71 -14.18
N GLY A 255 -1.57 14.52 -14.54
CA GLY A 255 -0.77 13.43 -15.09
C GLY A 255 0.03 12.65 -14.05
N THR A 256 -0.09 12.94 -12.75
CA THR A 256 0.52 12.12 -11.68
C THR A 256 -0.41 10.97 -11.28
N ILE A 257 0.14 9.93 -10.65
CA ILE A 257 -0.63 8.80 -10.14
C ILE A 257 -0.94 9.05 -8.67
N ASP A 258 -2.21 9.09 -8.32
CA ASP A 258 -2.70 9.11 -6.94
C ASP A 258 -3.18 7.70 -6.56
N THR A 259 -2.92 7.29 -5.31
CA THR A 259 -3.36 6.00 -4.78
C THR A 259 -4.56 6.21 -3.86
N PHE A 260 -5.63 5.48 -4.13
CA PHE A 260 -6.87 5.48 -3.35
C PHE A 260 -7.11 4.10 -2.75
N TYR A 261 -7.85 4.06 -1.65
CA TYR A 261 -8.25 2.83 -0.98
C TYR A 261 -9.73 2.91 -0.66
N ASP A 262 -10.47 1.82 -0.87
CA ASP A 262 -11.82 1.70 -0.31
C ASP A 262 -11.75 1.67 1.21
N ASN A 263 -10.82 0.87 1.75
CA ASN A 263 -10.60 0.69 3.17
C ASN A 263 -9.10 0.60 3.47
N GLU A 264 -8.52 1.66 4.02
CA GLU A 264 -7.09 1.67 4.38
C GLU A 264 -6.84 0.78 5.62
N ILE A 265 -5.91 -0.17 5.48
CA ILE A 265 -5.52 -1.10 6.54
C ILE A 265 -3.99 -1.08 6.63
N VAL A 266 -3.44 -0.70 7.77
CA VAL A 266 -1.99 -0.68 7.97
C VAL A 266 -1.49 -2.08 8.32
N LEU A 267 -0.87 -2.76 7.35
CA LEU A 267 -0.18 -4.04 7.52
C LEU A 267 1.31 -3.86 7.75
N HIS A 268 1.83 -4.50 8.79
CA HIS A 268 3.26 -4.62 9.07
C HIS A 268 3.73 -6.06 8.89
N LEU A 269 4.95 -6.23 8.41
CA LEU A 269 5.59 -7.54 8.25
C LEU A 269 6.74 -7.68 9.25
N HIS A 270 6.66 -8.67 10.14
CA HIS A 270 7.71 -9.02 11.09
C HIS A 270 8.50 -10.23 10.58
N ARG A 271 9.77 -10.32 10.99
CA ARG A 271 10.63 -11.48 10.71
C ARG A 271 11.20 -12.03 12.01
N ASN A 272 11.01 -13.32 12.25
CA ASN A 272 11.46 -14.02 13.46
C ASN A 272 11.04 -13.29 14.75
N GLY A 273 9.81 -12.79 14.72
CA GLY A 273 9.19 -12.06 15.82
C GLY A 273 9.55 -10.58 15.92
N ASN A 274 10.52 -10.09 15.16
CA ASN A 274 11.01 -8.72 15.25
C ASN A 274 10.34 -7.82 14.21
N SER A 275 9.99 -6.60 14.64
CA SER A 275 9.58 -5.54 13.73
C SER A 275 10.81 -5.02 12.97
N PRO A 276 10.75 -4.84 11.65
CA PRO A 276 11.81 -4.17 10.91
C PRO A 276 11.97 -2.73 11.39
N TYR A 277 13.19 -2.21 11.34
CA TYR A 277 13.49 -0.84 11.79
C TYR A 277 12.72 0.26 11.03
N ILE A 278 12.15 -0.04 9.86
CA ILE A 278 11.53 0.94 8.96
C ILE A 278 10.16 0.42 8.51
N GLN A 279 9.12 0.74 9.27
CA GLN A 279 7.71 0.62 8.85
C GLN A 279 6.94 1.85 9.34
N SER A 280 6.09 2.42 8.48
CA SER A 280 5.33 3.63 8.78
C SER A 280 3.94 3.31 9.33
N GLY A 281 3.41 4.21 10.15
CA GLY A 281 2.07 4.09 10.73
C GLY A 281 2.00 3.12 11.92
N ASN A 282 0.86 3.14 12.60
CA ASN A 282 0.57 2.19 13.68
C ASN A 282 -0.12 0.96 13.06
N PRO A 283 0.45 -0.24 13.15
CA PRO A 283 -0.13 -1.41 12.52
C PRO A 283 -1.44 -1.79 13.19
N VAL A 284 -2.39 -2.18 12.34
CA VAL A 284 -3.65 -2.84 12.76
C VAL A 284 -3.68 -4.31 12.34
N MET A 285 -2.75 -4.72 11.46
CA MET A 285 -2.45 -6.11 11.16
C MET A 285 -0.94 -6.30 11.16
N ILE A 286 -0.46 -7.40 11.75
CA ILE A 286 0.94 -7.79 11.66
C ILE A 286 1.01 -9.27 11.28
N LEU A 287 1.69 -9.58 10.17
CA LEU A 287 2.10 -10.94 9.86
C LEU A 287 3.56 -11.14 10.22
N ASN A 288 3.90 -12.32 10.71
CA ASN A 288 5.25 -12.68 11.11
C ASN A 288 5.73 -13.87 10.28
N ASN A 289 6.81 -13.66 9.52
CA ASN A 289 7.50 -14.73 8.82
C ASN A 289 8.57 -15.35 9.74
N GLU A 290 8.49 -16.65 9.95
CA GLU A 290 9.39 -17.42 10.80
C GLU A 290 10.28 -18.29 9.91
N GLU A 291 11.55 -17.90 9.83
CA GLU A 291 12.63 -18.60 9.11
C GLU A 291 12.29 -18.93 7.64
N ASN A 292 11.46 -18.12 6.97
CA ASN A 292 10.93 -18.41 5.62
C ASN A 292 10.22 -19.77 5.50
N ARG A 293 9.71 -20.31 6.62
CA ARG A 293 9.07 -21.64 6.70
C ARG A 293 7.66 -21.61 7.22
N HIS A 294 7.35 -20.63 8.06
CA HIS A 294 6.03 -20.52 8.67
C HIS A 294 5.59 -19.06 8.75
N TRP A 295 4.29 -18.87 8.78
CA TRP A 295 3.67 -17.56 8.86
C TRP A 295 2.70 -17.57 10.02
N THR A 296 2.79 -16.57 10.90
CA THR A 296 1.94 -16.44 12.09
C THR A 296 1.36 -15.04 12.21
N SER A 297 0.30 -14.90 13.01
CA SER A 297 -0.35 -13.61 13.26
C SER A 297 0.20 -13.00 14.54
N LYS A 298 0.55 -11.71 14.49
CA LYS A 298 0.81 -10.90 15.69
C LYS A 298 -0.27 -9.84 15.80
N ILE A 299 -1.06 -9.91 16.87
CA ILE A 299 -2.16 -8.97 17.09
C ILE A 299 -1.64 -7.79 17.93
N PRO A 300 -1.68 -6.56 17.38
CA PRO A 300 -1.32 -5.35 18.11
C PRO A 300 -2.16 -5.17 19.37
N ASN A 301 -1.58 -4.62 20.43
CA ASN A 301 -2.32 -4.33 21.67
C ASN A 301 -3.45 -3.29 21.46
N SER A 302 -3.32 -2.44 20.43
CA SER A 302 -4.36 -1.50 19.99
C SER A 302 -5.56 -2.19 19.31
N VAL A 303 -5.41 -3.44 18.89
CA VAL A 303 -6.45 -4.24 18.22
C VAL A 303 -7.08 -5.22 19.20
N PHE A 304 -6.26 -5.85 20.05
CA PHE A 304 -6.73 -6.84 21.02
C PHE A 304 -5.84 -6.88 22.26
N SER A 305 -6.47 -6.96 23.44
CA SER A 305 -5.79 -7.17 24.71
C SER A 305 -6.65 -8.03 25.63
N MET A 306 -6.13 -9.20 26.05
CA MET A 306 -6.80 -10.10 27.02
C MET A 306 -7.07 -9.45 28.38
N GLN A 307 -6.43 -8.31 28.69
CA GLN A 307 -6.52 -7.66 30.00
C GLN A 307 -7.48 -6.45 30.04
N GLN A 308 -8.25 -6.19 28.99
CA GLN A 308 -9.20 -5.07 28.95
C GLN A 308 -10.60 -5.38 29.52
N SER A 309 -10.73 -6.37 30.43
CA SER A 309 -11.82 -6.33 31.43
C SER A 309 -11.55 -5.29 32.53
N THR A 310 -10.35 -4.71 32.57
CA THR A 310 -10.21 -3.37 33.15
C THR A 310 -10.80 -2.37 32.15
N LYS A 311 -12.07 -2.00 32.38
CA LYS A 311 -12.67 -0.71 32.01
C LYS A 311 -11.56 0.29 31.76
N MET A 312 -11.56 0.97 30.61
CA MET A 312 -10.80 2.21 30.43
C MET A 312 -10.83 2.95 31.77
N ILE A 313 -9.70 3.01 32.48
CA ILE A 313 -9.61 3.82 33.69
C ILE A 313 -9.63 5.23 33.11
N GLN A 314 -10.83 5.74 32.87
CA GLN A 314 -11.04 7.12 32.55
C GLN A 314 -10.62 7.86 33.82
N THR A 315 -9.43 8.47 33.75
CA THR A 315 -8.75 9.14 34.86
C THR A 315 -9.28 10.56 35.07
N ASP A 316 -10.08 11.04 34.13
CA ASP A 316 -10.61 12.40 34.08
C ASP A 316 -11.91 12.50 34.85
N TYR A 317 -12.25 13.70 35.29
CA TYR A 317 -13.51 13.94 35.98
C TYR A 317 -14.69 13.81 34.99
N PRO A 318 -15.74 13.01 35.27
CA PRO A 318 -16.81 12.79 34.30
C PRO A 318 -17.47 14.09 33.85
N ALA A 319 -17.42 14.38 32.54
CA ALA A 319 -17.93 15.63 31.98
C ALA A 319 -19.43 15.80 32.27
N GLU A 320 -20.18 14.71 32.30
CA GLU A 320 -21.60 14.69 32.61
C GLU A 320 -21.86 15.15 34.06
N ILE A 321 -21.03 14.72 35.02
CA ILE A 321 -21.11 15.18 36.41
C ILE A 321 -20.67 16.63 36.52
N ALA A 322 -19.69 17.07 35.71
CA ALA A 322 -19.18 18.45 35.71
C ALA A 322 -20.26 19.51 35.40
N LEU A 323 -21.32 19.14 34.69
CA LEU A 323 -22.48 20.00 34.44
C LEU A 323 -23.27 20.32 35.72
N PHE A 324 -23.23 19.43 36.72
CA PHE A 324 -24.00 19.56 37.97
C PHE A 324 -23.12 19.89 39.18
N VAL A 325 -21.90 19.33 39.21
CA VAL A 325 -20.97 19.44 40.33
C VAL A 325 -19.58 19.70 39.76
N LYS A 326 -19.04 20.89 40.01
CA LYS A 326 -17.64 21.22 39.63
C LYS A 326 -16.66 20.31 40.38
N GLU A 327 -15.61 19.85 39.69
CA GLU A 327 -14.59 18.95 40.23
C GLU A 327 -14.02 19.40 41.59
N GLY A 328 -13.68 20.69 41.74
CA GLY A 328 -13.15 21.24 42.99
C GLY A 328 -14.17 21.38 44.14
N ARG A 329 -15.46 21.07 43.92
CA ARG A 329 -16.54 21.17 44.91
C ARG A 329 -17.25 19.84 45.17
N GLN A 330 -16.72 18.75 44.63
CA GLN A 330 -17.30 17.43 44.73
C GLN A 330 -17.25 16.88 46.16
N SER A 331 -18.24 16.04 46.46
CA SER A 331 -18.32 15.19 47.64
C SER A 331 -19.28 14.06 47.28
N GLY A 332 -19.09 12.84 47.80
CA GLY A 332 -19.97 11.71 47.45
C GLY A 332 -21.46 12.04 47.53
N PRO A 333 -21.97 12.73 48.58
CA PRO A 333 -23.39 13.08 48.65
C PRO A 333 -23.87 14.01 47.52
N LYS A 334 -23.06 15.01 47.16
CA LYS A 334 -23.37 15.93 46.05
C LYS A 334 -23.37 15.22 44.70
N VAL A 335 -22.42 14.30 44.51
CA VAL A 335 -22.30 13.53 43.27
C VAL A 335 -23.44 12.52 43.15
N ALA A 336 -23.77 11.79 44.22
CA ALA A 336 -24.91 10.90 44.26
C ALA A 336 -26.23 11.66 44.00
N LYS A 337 -26.40 12.86 44.57
CA LYS A 337 -27.55 13.73 44.28
C LYS A 337 -27.61 14.13 42.81
N ALA A 338 -26.48 14.48 42.20
CA ALA A 338 -26.43 14.81 40.77
C ALA A 338 -26.78 13.61 39.89
N LEU A 339 -26.23 12.42 40.19
CA LEU A 339 -26.52 11.18 39.49
C LEU A 339 -28.01 10.81 39.58
N ARG A 340 -28.64 10.92 40.77
CA ARG A 340 -30.09 10.72 40.93
C ARG A 340 -30.90 11.74 40.13
N HIS A 341 -30.46 12.99 40.06
CA HIS A 341 -31.13 14.01 39.27
C HIS A 341 -31.02 13.75 37.76
N MET A 342 -29.86 13.30 37.29
CA MET A 342 -29.66 12.85 35.90
C MET A 342 -30.60 11.69 35.57
N TYR A 343 -30.66 10.67 36.42
CA TYR A 343 -31.58 9.55 36.25
C TYR A 343 -33.05 9.97 36.22
N GLN A 344 -33.49 10.84 37.15
CA GLN A 344 -34.84 11.40 37.16
C GLN A 344 -35.15 12.16 35.87
N LYS A 345 -34.18 12.89 35.33
CA LYS A 345 -34.31 13.59 34.05
C LYS A 345 -34.48 12.61 32.89
N GLY A 346 -33.72 11.51 32.88
CA GLY A 346 -33.89 10.42 31.92
C GLY A 346 -35.30 9.82 31.95
N LEU A 347 -35.83 9.57 33.15
CA LEU A 347 -37.19 9.03 33.33
C LEU A 347 -38.29 10.00 32.87
N LEU A 348 -38.19 11.29 33.21
CA LEU A 348 -39.24 12.27 32.95
C LEU A 348 -39.24 12.77 31.50
N GLU A 349 -38.07 12.92 30.90
CA GLU A 349 -37.90 13.49 29.56
C GLU A 349 -37.76 12.42 28.47
N GLY A 350 -37.73 11.13 28.83
CA GLY A 350 -37.48 10.03 27.89
C GLY A 350 -36.09 10.11 27.24
N ASN A 351 -35.13 10.76 27.90
CA ASN A 351 -33.82 11.02 27.36
C ASN A 351 -32.90 9.82 27.59
N GLU A 352 -32.59 9.08 26.51
CA GLU A 352 -31.70 7.91 26.55
C GLU A 352 -30.29 8.23 27.08
N LEU A 353 -29.87 9.50 27.04
CA LEU A 353 -28.58 9.93 27.63
C LEU A 353 -28.48 9.70 29.13
N TYR A 354 -29.61 9.53 29.84
CA TYR A 354 -29.65 9.23 31.27
C TYR A 354 -30.45 7.96 31.58
N SER A 355 -30.32 6.93 30.74
CA SER A 355 -30.82 5.60 31.05
C SER A 355 -30.19 5.03 32.34
N PRO A 356 -30.82 4.03 32.99
CA PRO A 356 -30.20 3.33 34.14
C PRO A 356 -28.78 2.83 33.83
N GLU A 357 -28.59 2.26 32.64
CA GLU A 357 -27.30 1.72 32.17
C GLU A 357 -26.26 2.84 32.03
N ARG A 358 -26.65 3.99 31.45
CA ARG A 358 -25.75 5.12 31.29
C ARG A 358 -25.42 5.80 32.63
N CYS A 359 -26.39 5.93 33.52
CA CYS A 359 -26.15 6.48 34.87
C CYS A 359 -25.23 5.57 35.70
N LYS A 360 -25.33 4.25 35.52
CA LYS A 360 -24.40 3.27 36.10
C LYS A 360 -22.98 3.50 35.57
N GLU A 361 -22.80 3.61 34.25
CA GLU A 361 -21.48 3.86 33.65
C GLU A 361 -20.83 5.16 34.18
N ILE A 362 -21.59 6.25 34.28
CA ILE A 362 -21.10 7.54 34.78
C ILE A 362 -20.70 7.44 36.26
N ALA A 363 -21.48 6.71 37.08
CA ALA A 363 -21.13 6.47 38.48
C ALA A 363 -19.85 5.64 38.63
N GLU A 364 -19.67 4.61 37.80
CA GLU A 364 -18.46 3.77 37.80
C GLU A 364 -17.22 4.55 37.33
N HIS A 365 -17.38 5.41 36.32
CA HIS A 365 -16.34 6.34 35.88
C HIS A 365 -15.92 7.27 37.04
N TYR A 366 -16.88 7.85 37.78
CA TYR A 366 -16.58 8.68 38.95
C TYR A 366 -15.78 7.93 40.02
N LEU A 367 -16.19 6.70 40.38
CA LEU A 367 -15.49 5.90 41.38
C LEU A 367 -14.05 5.57 40.95
N ASN A 368 -13.84 5.29 39.66
CA ASN A 368 -12.52 5.10 39.08
C ASN A 368 -11.67 6.38 39.15
N TYR A 369 -12.24 7.55 38.82
CA TYR A 369 -11.58 8.84 38.95
C TYR A 369 -11.13 9.10 40.40
N VAL A 370 -11.99 8.87 41.40
CA VAL A 370 -11.68 9.06 42.82
C VAL A 370 -10.54 8.14 43.27
N LYS A 371 -10.60 6.87 42.88
CA LYS A 371 -9.58 5.85 43.19
C LYS A 371 -8.24 6.19 42.56
N HIS A 372 -8.23 6.60 41.29
CA HIS A 372 -7.01 6.92 40.56
C HIS A 372 -6.32 8.18 41.10
N ASN A 373 -7.09 9.22 41.42
CA ASN A 373 -6.57 10.50 41.91
C ASN A 373 -6.28 10.49 43.43
N ASN A 374 -6.32 9.33 44.10
CA ASN A 374 -6.11 9.17 45.54
C ASN A 374 -6.92 10.17 46.39
N ARG A 375 -8.15 10.50 45.96
CA ARG A 375 -8.99 11.47 46.65
C ARG A 375 -9.69 10.80 47.83
N ARG A 376 -9.52 11.33 49.04
CA ARG A 376 -10.21 10.84 50.25
C ARG A 376 -11.61 11.43 50.40
N PHE A 377 -12.50 11.12 49.46
CA PHE A 377 -13.91 11.49 49.58
C PHE A 377 -14.71 10.35 50.22
N LEU A 378 -15.75 10.68 50.98
CA LEU A 378 -16.75 9.71 51.41
C LEU A 378 -17.60 9.33 50.19
N ILE A 379 -17.40 8.15 49.61
CA ILE A 379 -18.05 7.70 48.36
C ILE A 379 -19.26 6.77 48.58
N THR A 380 -19.60 6.47 49.82
CA THR A 380 -20.65 5.50 50.19
C THR A 380 -22.00 5.79 49.54
N GLU A 381 -22.37 7.08 49.37
CA GLU A 381 -23.63 7.43 48.70
C GLU A 381 -23.61 7.18 47.19
N VAL A 382 -22.44 7.25 46.54
CA VAL A 382 -22.29 6.94 45.11
C VAL A 382 -22.30 5.43 44.90
N GLU A 383 -21.69 4.67 45.82
CA GLU A 383 -21.76 3.20 45.82
C GLU A 383 -23.22 2.72 46.03
N SER A 384 -23.94 3.32 46.98
CA SER A 384 -25.37 3.04 47.18
C SER A 384 -26.21 3.37 45.95
N PHE A 385 -25.95 4.49 45.27
CA PHE A 385 -26.60 4.79 43.99
C PHE A 385 -26.30 3.75 42.91
N LEU A 386 -25.07 3.23 42.86
CA LEU A 386 -24.68 2.20 41.90
C LEU A 386 -25.46 0.89 42.13
N GLU A 387 -25.64 0.50 43.39
CA GLU A 387 -26.49 -0.63 43.79
C GLU A 387 -27.96 -0.40 43.38
N GLU A 388 -28.50 0.80 43.60
CA GLU A 388 -29.85 1.18 43.15
C GLU A 388 -30.01 0.97 41.63
N MET A 389 -29.04 1.42 40.81
CA MET A 389 -29.09 1.25 39.35
C MET A 389 -29.01 -0.22 38.92
N ASN A 390 -28.17 -1.02 39.57
CA ASN A 390 -28.06 -2.46 39.28
C ASN A 390 -29.38 -3.20 39.53
N GLU A 391 -30.08 -2.88 40.62
CA GLU A 391 -31.39 -3.47 40.92
C GLU A 391 -32.47 -3.06 39.91
N ILE A 392 -32.43 -1.80 39.43
CA ILE A 392 -33.35 -1.32 38.38
C ILE A 392 -33.10 -2.04 37.05
N ILE A 393 -31.85 -2.16 36.61
CA ILE A 393 -31.46 -2.86 35.38
C ILE A 393 -31.89 -4.33 35.45
N LYS A 394 -31.66 -4.99 36.59
CA LYS A 394 -32.07 -6.39 36.81
C LYS A 394 -33.59 -6.56 36.72
N LYS A 395 -34.38 -5.65 37.29
CA LYS A 395 -35.86 -5.70 37.18
C LYS A 395 -36.35 -5.48 35.75
N LYS A 396 -35.69 -4.60 34.98
CA LYS A 396 -36.00 -4.37 33.57
C LYS A 396 -35.77 -5.64 32.73
N ALA A 397 -34.62 -6.31 32.91
CA ALA A 397 -34.29 -7.54 32.20
C ALA A 397 -35.27 -8.71 32.49
N VAL A 398 -35.90 -8.75 33.65
CA VAL A 398 -36.92 -9.76 33.99
C VAL A 398 -38.29 -9.46 33.36
N ASN A 399 -38.62 -8.18 33.17
CA ASN A 399 -39.90 -7.76 32.59
C ASN A 399 -39.91 -7.78 31.06
N ASP A 400 -38.73 -7.75 30.41
CA ASP A 400 -38.59 -7.83 28.95
C ASP A 400 -38.60 -9.28 28.42
N ILE A 401 -38.91 -10.29 29.25
CA ILE A 401 -39.13 -11.67 28.79
C ILE A 401 -40.46 -11.71 28.03
N PRO A 402 -40.48 -12.05 26.72
CA PRO A 402 -41.72 -12.14 25.96
C PRO A 402 -42.62 -13.23 26.56
N VAL A 403 -43.84 -12.86 26.91
CA VAL A 403 -44.90 -13.80 27.27
C VAL A 403 -45.21 -14.65 26.04
N VAL A 404 -44.63 -15.84 25.99
CA VAL A 404 -45.06 -16.92 25.08
C VAL A 404 -46.45 -17.35 25.53
N VAL A 405 -47.48 -16.81 24.87
CA VAL A 405 -48.85 -17.29 25.01
C VAL A 405 -48.92 -18.70 24.42
N GLY A 406 -49.08 -19.69 25.30
CA GLY A 406 -49.20 -21.09 24.94
C GLY A 406 -50.54 -21.45 24.30
N SER A 407 -50.54 -22.59 23.60
CA SER A 407 -51.73 -23.35 23.23
C SER A 407 -51.43 -24.85 23.31
N ASN A 408 -51.59 -25.37 24.53
CA ASN A 408 -52.14 -26.67 24.92
C ASN A 408 -51.56 -28.05 24.46
N PRO A 409 -51.85 -29.12 25.24
CA PRO A 409 -50.95 -30.26 25.45
C PRO A 409 -51.57 -31.63 25.03
N MET A 410 -50.88 -32.71 25.42
CA MET A 410 -51.22 -34.16 25.32
C MET A 410 -50.92 -34.80 23.95
N LEU A 411 -50.23 -35.94 23.83
CA LEU A 411 -50.29 -37.17 24.62
C LEU A 411 -48.96 -37.97 24.57
N GLU A 412 -48.74 -38.77 25.61
CA GLU A 412 -47.82 -39.92 25.66
C GLU A 412 -48.06 -40.90 24.51
N VAL A 413 -47.01 -41.61 24.05
CA VAL A 413 -46.88 -43.08 24.16
C VAL A 413 -45.53 -43.54 23.58
N LYS A 414 -44.85 -44.35 24.42
CA LYS A 414 -43.83 -45.39 24.20
C LYS A 414 -43.28 -45.61 22.78
N GLU A 415 -41.96 -45.76 22.69
CA GLU A 415 -41.39 -46.78 21.83
C GLU A 415 -40.12 -47.41 22.44
N THR A 416 -40.07 -48.73 22.28
CA THR A 416 -39.19 -49.72 22.89
C THR A 416 -37.96 -50.02 22.01
N ASN A 417 -36.88 -50.45 22.68
CA ASN A 417 -35.68 -51.11 22.15
C ASN A 417 -35.92 -52.04 20.94
N SER A 418 -35.00 -52.06 19.97
CA SER A 418 -34.03 -53.16 19.77
C SER A 418 -33.28 -53.10 18.43
N GLN A 419 -31.94 -53.10 18.53
CA GLN A 419 -30.97 -54.00 17.87
C GLN A 419 -30.94 -54.27 16.34
N LEU A 420 -29.69 -54.08 15.85
CA LEU A 420 -28.83 -55.01 15.09
C LEU A 420 -28.84 -55.05 13.55
N GLN A 421 -27.62 -54.80 13.05
CA GLN A 421 -26.87 -55.49 11.99
C GLN A 421 -27.32 -55.40 10.53
N MET A 422 -26.42 -54.88 9.69
CA MET A 422 -26.29 -55.24 8.29
C MET A 422 -24.82 -55.60 8.01
N THR A 423 -24.63 -56.84 7.57
CA THR A 423 -23.40 -57.42 7.04
C THR A 423 -23.29 -57.22 5.52
N THR A 424 -22.03 -57.16 5.10
CA THR A 424 -21.43 -57.22 3.75
C THR A 424 -21.92 -58.33 2.82
N THR A 425 -21.95 -58.10 1.51
CA THR A 425 -21.31 -58.98 0.50
C THR A 425 -21.17 -58.31 -0.88
N ASP A 426 -20.10 -58.70 -1.57
CA ASP A 426 -19.55 -58.18 -2.83
C ASP A 426 -20.17 -58.73 -4.13
N SER A 427 -19.89 -57.99 -5.22
CA SER A 427 -19.41 -58.46 -6.54
C SER A 427 -20.42 -58.69 -7.71
N PRO A 428 -19.96 -58.74 -8.99
CA PRO A 428 -20.14 -57.62 -9.94
C PRO A 428 -20.69 -58.07 -11.32
N MET A 429 -20.94 -57.14 -12.26
CA MET A 429 -20.84 -57.45 -13.71
C MET A 429 -20.77 -56.18 -14.58
N GLU A 430 -19.93 -56.30 -15.61
CA GLU A 430 -19.70 -55.38 -16.74
C GLU A 430 -20.94 -55.20 -17.63
N GLU A 431 -21.07 -54.06 -18.32
CA GLU A 431 -21.38 -54.02 -19.76
C GLU A 431 -21.24 -52.60 -20.37
N VAL A 432 -20.34 -52.51 -21.35
CA VAL A 432 -20.50 -51.93 -22.71
C VAL A 432 -21.24 -50.59 -22.89
N PHE A 433 -20.52 -49.59 -23.42
CA PHE A 433 -21.13 -48.52 -24.23
C PHE A 433 -20.41 -48.36 -25.57
N SER A 434 -21.20 -48.47 -26.63
CA SER A 434 -20.83 -48.30 -28.04
C SER A 434 -20.97 -46.84 -28.48
N GLU A 435 -20.12 -46.45 -29.44
CA GLU A 435 -20.20 -45.23 -30.23
C GLU A 435 -21.52 -45.08 -31.00
N VAL A 436 -22.08 -43.86 -31.03
CA VAL A 436 -22.95 -43.40 -32.13
C VAL A 436 -22.62 -41.93 -32.44
N LYS A 437 -22.09 -41.71 -33.66
CA LYS A 437 -22.05 -40.42 -34.37
C LYS A 437 -23.47 -40.00 -34.75
N LEU A 438 -23.79 -38.70 -34.66
CA LEU A 438 -24.80 -38.08 -35.53
C LEU A 438 -24.47 -36.61 -35.80
N LYS A 439 -24.75 -36.25 -37.05
CA LYS A 439 -24.38 -35.06 -37.80
C LYS A 439 -25.31 -33.87 -37.55
N ASP A 440 -24.75 -32.69 -37.79
CA ASP A 440 -25.27 -31.50 -38.47
C ASP A 440 -26.79 -31.28 -38.54
N GLN A 441 -27.21 -30.14 -38.00
CA GLN A 441 -28.35 -29.40 -38.53
C GLN A 441 -28.07 -27.89 -38.49
N GLU A 442 -27.88 -27.33 -39.69
CA GLU A 442 -27.97 -25.91 -39.98
C GLU A 442 -29.36 -25.39 -39.64
N VAL A 443 -29.43 -24.29 -38.88
CA VAL A 443 -30.61 -23.42 -38.85
C VAL A 443 -30.13 -21.98 -38.98
N THR A 444 -30.33 -21.44 -40.18
CA THR A 444 -30.31 -20.01 -40.50
C THR A 444 -31.42 -19.27 -39.77
N LEU A 445 -31.07 -18.16 -39.11
CA LEU A 445 -32.04 -17.13 -38.72
C LEU A 445 -31.43 -15.73 -38.91
N ASN A 446 -31.91 -15.08 -39.96
CA ASN A 446 -31.71 -13.66 -40.26
C ASN A 446 -32.63 -12.82 -39.36
N THR A 447 -32.10 -11.86 -38.59
CA THR A 447 -32.71 -10.52 -38.41
C THR A 447 -31.67 -9.55 -37.81
N PRO A 448 -31.71 -8.24 -38.15
CA PRO A 448 -30.60 -7.31 -38.02
C PRO A 448 -30.66 -6.55 -36.70
N VAL A 449 -29.50 -6.26 -36.11
CA VAL A 449 -29.41 -5.32 -34.97
C VAL A 449 -28.32 -4.30 -35.24
N ALA A 450 -28.81 -3.11 -35.59
CA ALA A 450 -28.30 -1.76 -35.32
C ALA A 450 -26.78 -1.59 -35.09
N GLU A 451 -26.18 -0.95 -36.08
CA GLU A 451 -25.00 -0.09 -35.97
C GLU A 451 -25.15 0.89 -34.80
N GLY A 452 -24.12 0.99 -33.96
CA GLY A 452 -24.14 1.90 -32.82
C GLY A 452 -22.91 1.84 -31.94
N VAL A 453 -21.70 1.89 -32.52
CA VAL A 453 -20.48 2.21 -31.76
C VAL A 453 -19.74 3.30 -32.51
N THR A 454 -20.12 4.54 -32.21
CA THR A 454 -19.33 5.72 -32.55
C THR A 454 -18.00 5.66 -31.80
N SER A 455 -16.91 5.67 -32.56
CA SER A 455 -15.57 5.91 -32.04
C SER A 455 -15.52 7.26 -31.33
N PHE A 456 -15.08 7.29 -30.08
CA PHE A 456 -14.63 8.52 -29.43
C PHE A 456 -13.32 8.97 -30.10
N ILE A 457 -13.47 9.69 -31.21
CA ILE A 457 -12.41 10.55 -31.75
C ILE A 457 -12.33 11.75 -30.81
N LEU A 458 -11.22 11.86 -30.09
CA LEU A 458 -10.85 13.08 -29.37
C LEU A 458 -10.80 14.23 -30.38
N GLN A 459 -11.67 15.23 -30.19
CA GLN A 459 -11.57 16.50 -30.92
C GLN A 459 -10.23 17.17 -30.60
N GLU A 460 -9.43 17.40 -31.64
CA GLU A 460 -8.30 18.33 -31.58
C GLU A 460 -8.85 19.74 -31.28
N TYR A 461 -8.43 20.31 -30.15
CA TYR A 461 -8.67 21.71 -29.86
C TYR A 461 -7.76 22.57 -30.75
N PRO A 462 -8.29 23.58 -31.47
CA PRO A 462 -7.46 24.48 -32.25
C PRO A 462 -6.66 25.41 -31.33
N ILE A 463 -5.36 25.52 -31.59
CA ILE A 463 -4.45 26.50 -31.00
C ILE A 463 -4.90 27.90 -31.47
N PRO A 464 -5.20 28.87 -30.58
CA PRO A 464 -5.47 30.23 -31.00
C PRO A 464 -4.20 30.89 -31.54
N ASN A 465 -4.29 31.42 -32.77
CA ASN A 465 -3.24 32.23 -33.39
C ASN A 465 -2.97 33.49 -32.56
N GLY A 466 -1.69 33.72 -32.24
CA GLY A 466 -1.21 34.79 -31.38
C GLY A 466 -0.96 36.13 -32.07
N ASP A 467 -1.94 36.65 -32.81
CA ASP A 467 -1.86 37.98 -33.43
C ASP A 467 -3.21 38.70 -33.34
N GLU A 468 -3.59 39.15 -32.15
CA GLU A 468 -4.55 40.26 -31.97
C GLU A 468 -4.55 40.70 -30.51
N LEU A 469 -3.80 41.76 -30.18
CA LEU A 469 -4.07 42.71 -29.08
C LEU A 469 -2.94 43.76 -29.00
N THR A 470 -2.87 44.63 -30.01
CA THR A 470 -2.25 45.95 -29.87
C THR A 470 -3.35 46.99 -29.72
N GLY A 471 -3.68 47.34 -28.48
CA GLY A 471 -4.67 48.38 -28.16
C GLY A 471 -4.33 49.04 -26.84
N LYS A 472 -4.00 50.33 -26.92
CA LYS A 472 -3.55 51.23 -25.84
C LYS A 472 -4.47 51.23 -24.63
N ASP A 473 -3.89 51.21 -23.43
CA ASP A 473 -4.15 52.26 -22.43
C ASP A 473 -3.06 52.34 -21.37
N LYS A 474 -2.58 53.58 -21.15
CA LYS A 474 -1.54 53.96 -20.20
C LYS A 474 -2.21 54.62 -19.00
N SER A 475 -2.19 53.96 -17.84
CA SER A 475 -1.80 54.53 -16.54
C SER A 475 -2.19 53.56 -15.42
N PHE A 476 -1.36 53.53 -14.37
CA PHE A 476 -1.46 52.70 -13.16
C PHE A 476 -1.02 51.23 -13.29
N ALA A 477 0.29 50.97 -13.10
CA ALA A 477 0.80 49.86 -12.27
C ALA A 477 2.34 49.87 -12.27
N ASN A 478 2.95 49.81 -11.10
CA ASN A 478 4.29 49.27 -10.91
C ASN A 478 4.26 47.81 -11.39
N LYS A 479 4.50 47.59 -12.68
CA LYS A 479 4.52 46.25 -13.29
C LYS A 479 5.75 45.52 -12.75
N LYS A 480 5.50 44.56 -11.86
CA LYS A 480 6.37 43.39 -11.66
C LYS A 480 6.72 42.89 -13.07
N GLN A 481 7.96 43.12 -13.50
CA GLN A 481 8.48 42.59 -14.74
C GLN A 481 8.26 41.08 -14.68
N PHE A 482 7.45 40.55 -15.61
CA PHE A 482 7.17 39.13 -15.71
C PHE A 482 8.47 38.45 -16.16
N THR A 483 9.31 38.07 -15.21
CA THR A 483 10.51 37.26 -15.47
C THR A 483 10.02 35.88 -15.85
N HIS A 484 10.14 35.55 -17.13
CA HIS A 484 9.75 34.26 -17.65
C HIS A 484 10.62 33.18 -16.99
N PRO A 485 10.05 32.23 -16.22
CA PRO A 485 10.79 31.32 -15.33
C PRO A 485 11.68 30.31 -16.06
N TYR A 486 11.83 30.43 -17.39
CA TYR A 486 12.65 29.54 -18.22
C TYR A 486 13.85 30.24 -18.86
N ARG A 487 14.15 31.50 -18.48
CA ARG A 487 15.35 32.19 -18.94
C ARG A 487 16.60 31.56 -18.33
N ASP A 488 17.66 31.39 -19.12
CA ASP A 488 18.92 30.80 -18.65
C ASP A 488 19.53 31.57 -17.47
N GLU A 489 19.32 32.90 -17.41
CA GLU A 489 19.73 33.72 -16.28
C GLU A 489 19.01 33.34 -14.98
N ASP A 490 17.69 33.16 -15.05
CA ASP A 490 16.84 32.81 -13.89
C ASP A 490 17.12 31.36 -13.44
N VAL A 491 17.34 30.44 -14.39
CA VAL A 491 17.76 29.06 -14.11
C VAL A 491 19.12 29.04 -13.40
N THR A 492 20.08 29.83 -13.90
CA THR A 492 21.39 29.99 -13.27
C THR A 492 21.25 30.54 -11.86
N MET A 493 20.46 31.61 -11.67
CA MET A 493 20.24 32.25 -10.38
C MET A 493 19.60 31.29 -9.37
N LEU A 494 18.61 30.49 -9.80
CA LEU A 494 17.95 29.53 -8.91
C LEU A 494 18.93 28.44 -8.44
N TYR A 495 19.73 27.86 -9.33
CA TYR A 495 20.72 26.86 -8.92
C TYR A 495 21.83 27.45 -8.04
N GLN A 496 22.33 28.64 -8.37
CA GLN A 496 23.29 29.34 -7.51
C GLN A 496 22.73 29.55 -6.11
N THR A 497 21.48 30.03 -6.02
CA THR A 497 20.80 30.24 -4.74
C THR A 497 20.67 28.94 -3.95
N ILE A 498 20.34 27.83 -4.60
CA ILE A 498 20.28 26.52 -3.95
C ILE A 498 21.64 26.13 -3.39
N TYR A 499 22.72 26.21 -4.18
CA TYR A 499 24.04 25.81 -3.72
C TYR A 499 24.58 26.73 -2.62
N ASP A 500 24.40 28.04 -2.74
CA ASP A 500 24.80 29.01 -1.71
C ASP A 500 24.02 28.78 -0.40
N TRP A 501 22.72 28.52 -0.49
CA TRP A 501 21.89 28.21 0.67
C TRP A 501 22.36 26.91 1.35
N ILE A 502 22.69 25.88 0.57
CA ILE A 502 23.20 24.61 1.10
C ILE A 502 24.54 24.81 1.82
N ASP A 503 25.45 25.63 1.29
CA ASP A 503 26.73 25.93 1.95
C ASP A 503 26.56 26.77 3.22
N SER A 504 25.42 27.46 3.39
CA SER A 504 25.09 28.15 4.64
C SER A 504 24.61 27.22 5.77
N LEU A 505 24.23 25.97 5.44
CA LEU A 505 23.79 24.99 6.42
C LEU A 505 24.96 24.40 7.20
N THR A 506 24.74 24.10 8.48
CA THR A 506 25.66 23.22 9.22
C THR A 506 25.67 21.82 8.60
N ASP A 507 26.80 21.11 8.68
CA ASP A 507 26.92 19.72 8.19
C ASP A 507 25.78 18.84 8.74
N ARG A 508 25.46 18.99 10.03
CA ARG A 508 24.34 18.28 10.67
C ARG A 508 22.99 18.58 10.00
N SER A 509 22.70 19.85 9.72
CA SER A 509 21.45 20.26 9.08
C SER A 509 21.36 19.73 7.65
N PHE A 510 22.45 19.83 6.88
CA PHE A 510 22.51 19.33 5.51
C PHE A 510 22.34 17.80 5.45
N ARG A 511 23.08 17.05 6.27
CA ARG A 511 22.90 15.59 6.39
C ARG A 511 21.49 15.20 6.82
N SER A 512 20.88 15.96 7.74
CA SER A 512 19.49 15.73 8.14
C SER A 512 18.52 15.93 6.98
N LEU A 513 18.73 16.97 6.17
CA LEU A 513 17.92 17.23 4.97
C LEU A 513 18.05 16.07 3.97
N ILE A 514 19.27 15.65 3.65
CA ILE A 514 19.56 14.53 2.73
C ILE A 514 18.94 13.23 3.24
N ASN A 515 19.13 12.91 4.52
CA ASN A 515 18.56 11.71 5.13
C ASN A 515 17.02 11.72 5.11
N SER A 516 16.39 12.87 5.32
CA SER A 516 14.93 12.99 5.23
C SER A 516 14.42 12.77 3.81
N SER A 517 15.14 13.29 2.81
CA SER A 517 14.83 13.07 1.39
C SER A 517 15.05 11.61 0.99
N LEU A 518 16.13 10.98 1.47
CA LEU A 518 16.40 9.55 1.25
C LEU A 518 15.29 8.71 1.86
N ARG A 519 14.86 8.99 3.09
CA ARG A 519 13.72 8.28 3.70
C ARG A 519 12.44 8.41 2.88
N LYS A 520 12.14 9.61 2.37
CA LYS A 520 10.95 9.84 1.52
C LYS A 520 11.08 9.06 0.20
N TYR A 521 12.25 9.09 -0.42
CA TYR A 521 12.56 8.33 -1.63
C TYR A 521 12.47 6.81 -1.40
N GLU A 522 13.12 6.30 -0.36
CA GLU A 522 13.11 4.89 0.05
C GLU A 522 11.70 4.44 0.46
N SER A 523 10.86 5.33 0.99
CA SER A 523 9.45 4.99 1.27
C SER A 523 8.61 4.84 -0.01
N LYS A 524 9.01 5.47 -1.11
CA LYS A 524 8.37 5.31 -2.43
C LYS A 524 8.90 4.08 -3.17
N ILE A 525 10.13 3.68 -2.90
CA ILE A 525 10.71 2.44 -3.41
C ILE A 525 10.37 1.35 -2.43
N TRP A 526 9.24 0.69 -2.66
CA TRP A 526 8.77 -0.43 -1.86
C TRP A 526 9.93 -1.40 -1.54
N GLY A 527 10.10 -1.69 -0.24
CA GLY A 527 11.33 -2.18 0.39
C GLY A 527 12.11 -3.22 -0.43
N SER A 528 13.37 -2.88 -0.71
CA SER A 528 14.47 -3.73 -1.24
C SER A 528 14.24 -4.54 -2.52
N LEU A 529 13.02 -4.72 -3.02
CA LEU A 529 12.72 -5.66 -4.10
C LEU A 529 12.81 -5.06 -5.51
N TRP A 530 12.69 -3.73 -5.68
CA TRP A 530 12.49 -3.14 -7.02
C TRP A 530 13.35 -1.91 -7.34
N GLY A 531 14.29 -1.55 -6.45
CA GLY A 531 15.27 -0.50 -6.73
C GLY A 531 16.34 -0.46 -5.67
N ALA A 532 17.61 -0.53 -6.07
CA ALA A 532 18.72 -0.33 -5.15
C ALA A 532 18.61 1.09 -4.55
N SER A 533 18.56 1.18 -3.22
CA SER A 533 18.64 2.49 -2.58
C SER A 533 19.94 3.17 -2.96
N ARG A 534 19.88 4.44 -3.37
CA ARG A 534 21.06 5.29 -3.63
C ARG A 534 21.75 5.74 -2.34
N ARG A 535 21.32 5.27 -1.17
CA ARG A 535 21.86 5.68 0.13
C ARG A 535 23.37 5.55 0.21
N ALA A 536 23.94 4.40 -0.15
CA ALA A 536 25.38 4.18 -0.08
C ALA A 536 26.14 5.17 -0.97
N GLU A 537 25.73 5.30 -2.23
CA GLU A 537 26.28 6.28 -3.18
C GLU A 537 26.20 7.72 -2.65
N VAL A 538 25.06 8.09 -2.08
CA VAL A 538 24.81 9.43 -1.52
C VAL A 538 25.67 9.68 -0.28
N GLU A 539 25.77 8.70 0.62
CA GLU A 539 26.59 8.78 1.83
C GLU A 539 28.08 8.93 1.49
N ASP A 540 28.54 8.28 0.42
CA ASP A 540 29.91 8.46 -0.09
C ASP A 540 30.17 9.91 -0.53
N TYR A 541 29.24 10.56 -1.24
CA TYR A 541 29.41 11.97 -1.60
C TYR A 541 29.39 12.92 -0.41
N LEU A 542 28.66 12.59 0.66
CA LEU A 542 28.64 13.39 1.89
C LEU A 542 29.96 13.30 2.66
N ASN A 543 30.80 12.32 2.38
CA ASN A 543 32.09 12.14 3.05
C ASN A 543 33.18 12.91 2.30
N GLY A 544 33.76 13.92 2.97
CA GLY A 544 34.91 14.67 2.42
C GLY A 544 34.57 15.70 1.34
N ASN A 545 33.30 16.12 1.20
CA ASN A 545 32.91 17.22 0.32
C ASN A 545 32.12 18.29 1.10
N CYS A 546 32.21 19.55 0.68
CA CYS A 546 31.30 20.60 1.17
C CYS A 546 29.86 20.34 0.72
N GLY A 547 28.89 20.96 1.38
CA GLY A 547 27.47 20.69 1.16
C GLY A 547 27.05 20.87 -0.31
N SER A 548 27.41 22.01 -0.92
CA SER A 548 27.06 22.29 -2.32
C SER A 548 27.68 21.31 -3.30
N LYS A 549 28.94 20.94 -3.10
CA LYS A 549 29.63 19.95 -3.94
C LYS A 549 29.01 18.56 -3.80
N ALA A 550 28.75 18.11 -2.58
CA ALA A 550 28.08 16.83 -2.34
C ALA A 550 26.70 16.81 -3.02
N LEU A 551 25.93 17.89 -2.89
CA LEU A 551 24.64 18.03 -3.58
C LEU A 551 24.79 17.97 -5.11
N ALA A 552 25.75 18.70 -5.69
CA ALA A 552 25.98 18.69 -7.13
C ALA A 552 26.34 17.28 -7.63
N MET A 553 27.20 16.55 -6.91
CA MET A 553 27.58 15.17 -7.25
C MET A 553 26.37 14.22 -7.19
N ILE A 554 25.55 14.32 -6.14
CA ILE A 554 24.30 13.54 -6.00
C ILE A 554 23.38 13.75 -7.22
N LEU A 555 23.21 15.00 -7.62
CA LEU A 555 22.31 15.38 -8.72
C LEU A 555 22.85 14.91 -10.08
N ILE A 556 24.14 15.14 -10.36
CA ILE A 556 24.79 14.74 -11.63
C ILE A 556 24.77 13.23 -11.82
N ASN A 557 25.13 12.47 -10.78
CA ASN A 557 25.34 11.03 -10.89
C ASN A 557 24.06 10.20 -10.71
N GLY A 558 22.94 10.83 -10.34
CA GLY A 558 21.66 10.14 -10.35
C GLY A 558 21.23 9.75 -11.75
N GLU A 559 20.46 8.67 -11.89
CA GLU A 559 19.82 8.29 -13.15
C GLU A 559 18.82 9.36 -13.62
N GLU A 560 18.55 9.46 -14.92
CA GLU A 560 17.57 10.44 -15.47
C GLU A 560 16.17 10.26 -14.87
N GLU A 561 15.82 9.02 -14.53
CA GLU A 561 14.55 8.64 -13.90
C GLU A 561 14.66 8.54 -12.36
N SER A 562 15.78 8.96 -11.76
CA SER A 562 15.97 8.84 -10.31
C SER A 562 14.97 9.70 -9.54
N THR A 563 13.98 9.04 -8.94
CA THR A 563 12.98 9.69 -8.07
C THR A 563 13.61 10.34 -6.84
N PHE A 564 14.86 9.99 -6.48
CA PHE A 564 15.59 10.65 -5.39
C PHE A 564 15.95 12.09 -5.71
N ASN A 565 16.47 12.36 -6.92
CA ASN A 565 16.88 13.71 -7.32
C ASN A 565 15.67 14.66 -7.29
N GLU A 566 14.52 14.19 -7.77
CA GLU A 566 13.26 14.92 -7.69
C GLU A 566 12.85 15.17 -6.23
N CYS A 567 12.82 14.13 -5.39
CA CYS A 567 12.46 14.26 -3.98
C CYS A 567 13.38 15.25 -3.24
N LEU A 568 14.68 15.20 -3.52
CA LEU A 568 15.68 16.08 -2.93
C LEU A 568 15.52 17.53 -3.39
N PHE A 569 15.36 17.76 -4.70
CA PHE A 569 15.16 19.09 -5.26
C PHE A 569 13.91 19.77 -4.68
N ILE A 570 12.78 19.06 -4.69
CA ILE A 570 11.51 19.55 -4.10
C ILE A 570 11.72 19.90 -2.63
N LYS A 571 12.35 19.02 -1.86
CA LYS A 571 12.57 19.22 -0.43
C LYS A 571 13.41 20.46 -0.14
N ILE A 572 14.46 20.70 -0.92
CA ILE A 572 15.33 21.89 -0.77
C ILE A 572 14.52 23.16 -1.02
N VAL A 573 13.83 23.25 -2.15
CA VAL A 573 13.04 24.44 -2.52
C VAL A 573 11.95 24.73 -1.49
N GLU A 574 11.22 23.71 -1.04
CA GLU A 574 10.21 23.86 0.03
C GLU A 574 10.83 24.36 1.35
N THR A 575 12.03 23.87 1.69
CA THR A 575 12.72 24.27 2.92
C THR A 575 13.17 25.72 2.85
N ILE A 576 13.74 26.16 1.70
CA ILE A 576 14.09 27.56 1.47
C ILE A 576 12.85 28.45 1.56
N LYS A 577 11.74 28.06 0.91
CA LYS A 577 10.47 28.81 0.99
C LYS A 577 9.96 28.93 2.43
N LYS A 578 10.05 27.86 3.21
CA LYS A 578 9.68 27.88 4.63
C LYS A 578 10.56 28.83 5.44
N GLU A 579 11.85 28.91 5.11
CA GLU A 579 12.78 29.83 5.75
C GLU A 579 12.53 31.28 5.36
N ILE A 580 12.25 31.57 4.08
CA ILE A 580 11.80 32.88 3.60
C ILE A 580 10.54 33.35 4.35
N ASN A 581 9.57 32.45 4.53
CA ASN A 581 8.35 32.77 5.29
C ASN A 581 8.63 33.09 6.77
N ARG A 582 9.68 32.49 7.34
CA ARG A 582 10.11 32.75 8.73
C ARG A 582 10.95 34.02 8.84
N TYR A 583 11.72 34.35 7.81
CA TYR A 583 12.61 35.49 7.74
C TYR A 583 12.36 36.30 6.46
N PRO A 584 11.30 37.12 6.43
CA PRO A 584 10.93 37.89 5.24
C PRO A 584 12.02 38.82 4.71
N VAL A 585 13.00 39.21 5.54
CA VAL A 585 14.19 39.99 5.15
C VAL A 585 14.99 39.32 4.02
N MET A 586 14.93 37.98 3.89
CA MET A 586 15.55 37.27 2.77
C MET A 586 14.99 37.73 1.41
N LEU A 587 13.74 38.21 1.35
CA LEU A 587 13.14 38.75 0.13
C LEU A 587 13.79 40.06 -0.34
N GLU A 588 14.67 40.69 0.44
CA GLU A 588 15.45 41.85 -0.01
C GLU A 588 16.48 41.45 -1.07
N GLU A 589 16.94 40.19 -1.08
CA GLU A 589 17.81 39.68 -2.13
C GLU A 589 16.99 39.11 -3.31
N PRO A 590 17.23 39.55 -4.57
CA PRO A 590 16.47 39.10 -5.75
C PRO A 590 16.41 37.57 -5.91
N LYS A 591 17.48 36.89 -5.51
CA LYS A 591 17.65 35.44 -5.63
C LYS A 591 16.62 34.65 -4.81
N TYR A 592 16.20 35.16 -3.65
CA TYR A 592 15.15 34.56 -2.84
C TYR A 592 13.75 34.98 -3.28
N GLN A 593 13.58 36.16 -3.91
CA GLN A 593 12.31 36.52 -4.55
C GLN A 593 11.96 35.53 -5.66
N LEU A 594 12.95 35.11 -6.45
CA LEU A 594 12.79 34.11 -7.50
C LEU A 594 12.31 32.77 -6.90
N ILE A 595 12.97 32.26 -5.85
CA ILE A 595 12.55 31.02 -5.18
C ILE A 595 11.15 31.14 -4.56
N ALA A 596 10.80 32.28 -3.95
CA ALA A 596 9.48 32.49 -3.37
C ALA A 596 8.37 32.40 -4.42
N GLN A 597 8.60 32.94 -5.62
CA GLN A 597 7.67 32.94 -6.74
C GLN A 597 7.71 31.63 -7.56
N PHE A 598 8.75 30.81 -7.38
CA PHE A 598 8.95 29.58 -8.15
C PHE A 598 7.83 28.57 -7.92
N ASN A 599 6.99 28.31 -8.92
CA ASN A 599 5.98 27.26 -8.84
C ASN A 599 6.63 25.88 -9.08
N LEU A 600 6.72 25.07 -8.01
CA LEU A 600 7.31 23.72 -8.07
C LEU A 600 6.51 22.79 -8.97
N GLU A 601 5.18 22.90 -8.99
CA GLU A 601 4.32 22.02 -9.78
C GLU A 601 4.46 22.32 -11.28
N GLU A 602 4.55 23.59 -11.65
CA GLU A 602 4.58 24.04 -13.04
C GLU A 602 5.98 23.96 -13.64
N HIS A 603 7.01 24.34 -12.88
CA HIS A 603 8.37 24.50 -13.39
C HIS A 603 9.33 23.39 -12.98
N GLY A 604 8.98 22.57 -11.97
CA GLY A 604 9.89 21.63 -11.33
C GLY A 604 10.56 20.66 -12.32
N ALA A 605 9.78 20.05 -13.22
CA ALA A 605 10.29 19.09 -14.20
C ALA A 605 11.31 19.71 -15.17
N PHE A 606 11.05 20.94 -15.66
CA PHE A 606 11.98 21.65 -16.53
C PHE A 606 13.33 21.88 -15.82
N TYR A 607 13.28 22.41 -14.59
CA TYR A 607 14.49 22.67 -13.81
C TYR A 607 15.22 21.37 -13.46
N LEU A 608 14.52 20.30 -13.13
CA LEU A 608 15.16 19.01 -12.83
C LEU A 608 15.89 18.46 -14.07
N SER A 609 15.24 18.50 -15.24
CA SER A 609 15.81 18.02 -16.50
C SER A 609 17.09 18.76 -16.93
N LYS A 610 17.18 20.06 -16.60
CA LYS A 610 18.34 20.90 -16.93
C LYS A 610 19.47 20.78 -15.92
N MET A 611 19.15 20.46 -14.66
CA MET A 611 20.06 20.58 -13.51
C MET A 611 21.39 19.87 -13.69
N LYS A 612 21.38 18.63 -14.19
CA LYS A 612 22.60 17.80 -14.35
C LYS A 612 23.58 18.39 -15.35
N SER A 613 23.05 18.94 -16.44
CA SER A 613 23.83 19.50 -17.55
C SER A 613 24.16 20.98 -17.37
N HIS A 614 23.61 21.63 -16.33
CA HIS A 614 23.76 23.05 -16.16
C HIS A 614 25.18 23.44 -15.73
N LYS A 615 25.70 24.53 -16.31
CA LYS A 615 27.08 25.02 -16.07
C LYS A 615 27.40 25.21 -14.60
N GLU A 616 26.43 25.70 -13.81
CA GLU A 616 26.60 25.95 -12.37
C GLU A 616 26.79 24.65 -11.60
N THR A 617 25.93 23.65 -11.84
CA THR A 617 26.03 22.32 -11.23
C THR A 617 27.37 21.66 -11.55
N ILE A 618 27.81 21.74 -12.80
CA ILE A 618 29.12 21.24 -13.23
C ILE A 618 30.26 21.99 -12.54
N SER A 619 30.17 23.33 -12.44
CA SER A 619 31.16 24.17 -11.76
C SER A 619 31.29 23.80 -10.28
N VAL A 620 30.16 23.69 -9.58
CA VAL A 620 30.08 23.33 -8.16
C VAL A 620 30.64 21.93 -7.91
N SER A 621 30.34 20.95 -8.77
CA SER A 621 30.88 19.58 -8.66
C SER A 621 32.41 19.50 -8.73
N LYS A 622 33.03 20.47 -9.42
CA LYS A 622 34.48 20.56 -9.63
C LYS A 622 35.21 21.40 -8.57
N ARG A 623 34.50 22.05 -7.64
CA ARG A 623 35.14 22.81 -6.56
C ARG A 623 36.03 21.85 -5.76
N GLN A 624 37.34 22.12 -5.71
CA GLN A 624 38.21 21.45 -4.77
C GLN A 624 37.93 22.05 -3.38
N LEU A 625 37.96 21.23 -2.34
CA LEU A 625 38.06 21.77 -0.99
C LEU A 625 39.36 22.57 -0.97
N LEU A 626 39.26 23.90 -0.88
CA LEU A 626 40.41 24.71 -0.55
C LEU A 626 40.90 24.20 0.80
N ASP A 627 42.10 23.64 0.79
CA ASP A 627 42.76 23.05 1.93
C ASP A 627 42.82 24.12 3.04
N THR A 628 41.95 23.99 4.04
CA THR A 628 41.84 24.95 5.16
C THR A 628 43.05 24.88 6.09
N SER A 629 44.06 24.08 5.75
CA SER A 629 45.37 24.00 6.38
C SER A 629 46.22 25.27 6.26
N THR A 630 45.74 26.34 5.61
CA THR A 630 46.42 27.65 5.56
C THR A 630 45.76 28.79 6.35
N LEU A 631 44.69 28.55 7.11
CA LEU A 631 44.13 29.53 8.04
C LEU A 631 44.49 29.19 9.50
N ILE A 632 45.77 29.39 9.82
CA ILE A 632 46.23 29.73 11.19
C ILE A 632 46.68 31.20 11.15
N CYS A 633 45.82 32.09 11.64
CA CYS A 633 46.15 33.30 12.41
C CYS A 633 44.89 33.75 13.15
#